data_AF-A0A8H3FZK4-F1
#
_entry.id   AF-A0A8H3FZK4-F1
#
_cell.length_a   1.000
_cell.length_b   1.000
_cell.length_c   1.000
_cell.angle_alpha   90.00
_cell.angle_beta   90.00
_cell.angle_gamma   90.00
#
_symmetry.space_group_name_H-M   'P 1'
#
loop_
_entity.id
_entity.type
_entity.pdbx_description
1 polymer ?
#
loop_
_entity_poly.entity_id
_entity_poly.type
_entity_poly.pdbx_seq_one_letter_code
_entity_poly.pdbx_strand_id
1 'polypeptide(L)'
;MTNPQASPAHPNGEVVIGDMEHDGRVILYIIKADETSYINYIKPLILAAELDLPHVLSRMVPSLKDKDPVTGEEIIVFEGTACLQYLADRFDTEGVWTGKTAFEKGNVYAWTAYQTAGIGLHENTVKQWDILEERLSLPNQNYIALKDRPTLADLSYFPFAMPWMFKFLGVDIKGWPAIEN
;
A
#
# COMPACT_ATOMS: atom_id res chain seq x y z
N MET A 1 8.21 -27.82 36.01
CA MET A 1 7.32 -26.97 35.20
C MET A 1 8.22 -26.27 34.20
N THR A 2 8.26 -26.78 32.97
CA THR A 2 9.13 -26.27 31.90
C THR A 2 8.51 -24.98 31.36
N ASN A 3 9.29 -23.90 31.43
CA ASN A 3 9.01 -22.65 30.74
C ASN A 3 8.81 -22.97 29.24
N PRO A 4 7.65 -22.66 28.61
CA PRO A 4 7.59 -22.77 27.16
C PRO A 4 8.61 -21.76 26.64
N GLN A 5 9.58 -22.25 25.87
CA GLN A 5 10.58 -21.43 25.22
C GLN A 5 9.88 -20.25 24.56
N ALA A 6 10.17 -19.03 25.04
CA ALA A 6 9.84 -17.84 24.27
C ALA A 6 10.51 -18.04 22.91
N SER A 7 9.71 -18.19 21.86
CA SER A 7 10.22 -18.24 20.49
C SER A 7 11.19 -17.07 20.31
N PRO A 8 12.33 -17.26 19.62
CA PRO A 8 13.21 -16.15 19.33
C PRO A 8 12.37 -15.06 18.66
N ALA A 9 12.45 -13.83 19.18
CA ALA A 9 11.74 -12.71 18.61
C ALA A 9 12.17 -12.58 17.15
N HIS A 10 11.29 -12.96 16.24
CA HIS A 10 11.57 -12.92 14.82
C HIS A 10 11.62 -11.46 14.36
N PRO A 11 12.59 -11.07 13.51
CA PRO A 11 12.70 -9.69 13.05
C PRO A 11 11.57 -9.34 12.05
N ASN A 12 11.19 -8.06 12.02
CA ASN A 12 10.29 -7.50 11.00
C ASN A 12 10.93 -7.65 9.61
N GLY A 13 10.17 -8.17 8.65
CA GLY A 13 10.63 -8.35 7.27
C GLY A 13 11.45 -9.62 7.02
N GLU A 14 11.47 -10.58 7.96
CA GLU A 14 12.01 -11.92 7.72
C GLU A 14 11.41 -12.53 6.44
N VAL A 15 12.23 -13.19 5.61
CA VAL A 15 11.77 -13.81 4.35
C VAL A 15 11.66 -15.31 4.51
N VAL A 16 10.50 -15.87 4.17
CA VAL A 16 10.21 -17.31 4.15
C VAL A 16 9.75 -17.76 2.76
N ILE A 17 9.92 -19.05 2.46
CA ILE A 17 9.54 -19.65 1.18
C ILE A 17 8.33 -20.54 1.38
N GLY A 18 7.25 -20.29 0.63
CA GLY A 18 6.00 -21.03 0.72
C GLY A 18 5.05 -20.48 1.79
N ASP A 19 3.88 -21.11 1.91
CA ASP A 19 2.89 -20.71 2.92
C ASP A 19 3.40 -21.01 4.33
N MET A 20 2.93 -20.25 5.31
CA MET A 20 3.24 -20.48 6.71
C MET A 20 2.01 -20.30 7.58
N GLU A 21 2.01 -21.01 8.71
CA GLU A 21 1.06 -20.79 9.79
C GLU A 21 1.28 -19.42 10.43
N HIS A 22 0.19 -18.81 10.90
CA HIS A 22 0.26 -17.52 11.59
C HIS A 22 1.05 -17.65 12.90
N ASP A 23 2.11 -16.85 13.04
CA ASP A 23 3.02 -16.88 14.20
C ASP A 23 2.87 -15.65 15.11
N GLY A 24 1.80 -14.88 14.93
CA GLY A 24 1.58 -13.60 15.60
C GLY A 24 1.92 -12.38 14.75
N ARG A 25 2.62 -12.55 13.62
CA ARG A 25 2.92 -11.49 12.65
C ARG A 25 1.95 -11.50 11.46
N VAL A 26 1.80 -10.36 10.81
CA VAL A 26 1.14 -10.29 9.50
C VAL A 26 2.04 -10.92 8.44
N ILE A 27 1.48 -11.82 7.64
CA ILE A 27 2.18 -12.47 6.54
C ILE A 27 1.89 -11.67 5.28
N LEU A 28 2.92 -11.01 4.73
CA LEU A 28 2.85 -10.27 3.47
C LEU A 28 3.37 -11.16 2.35
N TYR A 29 2.50 -11.49 1.40
CA TYR A 29 2.86 -12.35 0.29
C TYR A 29 3.44 -11.54 -0.87
N ILE A 30 4.68 -11.84 -1.20
CA ILE A 30 5.41 -11.25 -2.32
C ILE A 30 5.64 -12.29 -3.41
N ILE A 31 5.67 -11.87 -4.67
CA ILE A 31 6.17 -12.73 -5.74
C ILE A 31 7.49 -12.18 -6.27
N LYS A 32 8.23 -13.02 -7.01
CA LYS A 32 9.37 -12.50 -7.76
C LYS A 32 8.84 -11.40 -8.67
N ALA A 33 9.37 -10.18 -8.50
CA ALA A 33 8.96 -9.02 -9.27
C ALA A 33 9.00 -9.30 -10.77
N ASP A 34 7.88 -9.12 -11.43
CA ASP A 34 7.82 -8.60 -12.78
C ASP A 34 7.32 -7.14 -12.72
N GLU A 35 7.35 -6.45 -13.85
CA GLU A 35 7.04 -5.01 -13.93
C GLU A 35 5.63 -4.70 -13.38
N THR A 36 4.64 -5.57 -13.58
CA THR A 36 3.25 -5.31 -13.19
C THR A 36 2.92 -5.77 -11.77
N SER A 37 3.53 -6.84 -11.27
CA SER A 37 3.28 -7.37 -9.92
C SER A 37 3.89 -6.53 -8.82
N TYR A 38 5.02 -5.85 -9.09
CA TYR A 38 5.72 -5.00 -8.13
C TYR A 38 4.81 -3.96 -7.47
N ILE A 39 3.93 -3.37 -8.27
CA ILE A 39 3.01 -2.30 -7.86
C ILE A 39 2.13 -2.73 -6.69
N ASN A 40 1.69 -3.99 -6.68
CA ASN A 40 0.63 -4.41 -5.76
C ASN A 40 1.16 -4.85 -4.40
N TYR A 41 2.36 -5.43 -4.34
CA TYR A 41 2.94 -5.87 -3.07
C TYR A 41 3.87 -4.82 -2.45
N ILE A 42 4.43 -3.85 -3.20
CA ILE A 42 5.29 -2.82 -2.59
C ILE A 42 4.51 -1.87 -1.67
N LYS A 43 3.25 -1.57 -2.01
CA LYS A 43 2.38 -0.68 -1.24
C LYS A 43 2.22 -1.13 0.22
N PRO A 44 1.75 -2.37 0.50
CA PRO A 44 1.62 -2.84 1.88
C PRO A 44 2.97 -2.99 2.59
N LEU A 45 4.07 -3.24 1.87
CA LEU A 45 5.42 -3.28 2.47
C LEU A 45 5.87 -1.92 2.99
N ILE A 46 5.64 -0.85 2.22
CA ILE A 46 5.98 0.50 2.66
C ILE A 46 5.14 0.86 3.90
N LEU A 47 3.82 0.62 3.86
CA LEU A 47 2.96 0.92 5.01
C LEU A 47 3.36 0.10 6.25
N ALA A 48 3.70 -1.18 6.07
CA ALA A 48 4.20 -2.04 7.14
C ALA A 48 5.45 -1.48 7.82
N ALA A 49 6.39 -0.94 7.03
CA ALA A 49 7.60 -0.32 7.54
C ALA A 49 7.30 1.01 8.28
N GLU A 50 6.45 1.86 7.70
CA GLU A 50 6.05 3.15 8.30
C GLU A 50 5.30 2.98 9.63
N LEU A 51 4.53 1.90 9.78
CA LEU A 51 3.81 1.56 11.01
C LEU A 51 4.63 0.73 12.01
N ASP A 52 5.87 0.36 11.67
CA ASP A 52 6.70 -0.59 12.42
C ASP A 52 5.95 -1.89 12.81
N LEU A 53 5.14 -2.39 11.87
CA LEU A 53 4.25 -3.52 12.10
C LEU A 53 5.05 -4.84 12.18
N PRO A 54 4.73 -5.74 13.13
CA PRO A 54 5.23 -7.11 13.11
C PRO A 54 4.81 -7.87 11.85
N HIS A 55 5.78 -8.16 10.96
CA HIS A 55 5.49 -8.81 9.68
C HIS A 55 6.59 -9.77 9.20
N VAL A 56 6.17 -10.69 8.33
CA VAL A 56 7.01 -11.68 7.63
C VAL A 56 6.66 -11.68 6.14
N LEU A 57 7.67 -11.84 5.28
CA LEU A 57 7.54 -11.85 3.84
C LEU A 57 7.51 -13.30 3.34
N SER A 58 6.39 -13.75 2.80
CA SER A 58 6.26 -15.09 2.21
C SER A 58 6.24 -15.01 0.68
N ARG A 59 6.95 -15.92 0.00
CA ARG A 59 7.04 -15.92 -1.47
C ARG A 59 5.94 -16.77 -2.16
N MET A 60 4.70 -16.26 -2.28
CA MET A 60 3.55 -16.86 -3.03
C MET A 60 2.41 -15.85 -3.33
N VAL A 61 1.24 -16.31 -3.80
CA VAL A 61 0.01 -15.50 -4.06
C VAL A 61 -1.14 -16.06 -3.19
N PRO A 62 -2.05 -15.26 -2.56
CA PRO A 62 -2.21 -13.80 -2.64
C PRO A 62 -1.94 -12.97 -1.36
N SER A 63 -1.36 -11.79 -1.63
CA SER A 63 -1.29 -10.49 -0.94
C SER A 63 -1.06 -10.39 0.58
N LEU A 64 -2.00 -10.79 1.45
CA LEU A 64 -1.86 -10.60 2.90
C LEU A 64 -2.64 -11.69 3.65
N LYS A 65 -2.01 -12.32 4.65
CA LYS A 65 -2.66 -13.17 5.65
C LYS A 65 -2.45 -12.61 7.05
N ASP A 66 -3.51 -12.63 7.83
CA ASP A 66 -3.52 -12.24 9.22
C ASP A 66 -4.52 -13.12 10.00
N LYS A 67 -4.60 -12.93 11.31
CA LYS A 67 -5.53 -13.60 12.20
C LYS A 67 -6.27 -12.57 13.03
N ASP A 68 -7.59 -12.66 13.08
CA ASP A 68 -8.41 -11.78 13.92
C ASP A 68 -8.04 -11.99 15.40
N PRO A 69 -7.65 -10.94 16.14
CA PRO A 69 -7.22 -11.09 17.53
C PRO A 69 -8.38 -11.37 18.49
N VAL A 70 -9.62 -11.12 18.07
CA VAL A 70 -10.85 -11.32 18.85
C VAL A 70 -11.50 -12.67 18.52
N THR A 71 -11.69 -12.97 17.24
CA THR A 71 -12.40 -14.19 16.81
C THR A 71 -11.46 -15.38 16.58
N GLY A 72 -10.18 -15.11 16.31
CA GLY A 72 -9.21 -16.12 15.93
C GLY A 72 -9.34 -16.63 14.49
N GLU A 73 -10.28 -16.07 13.71
CA GLU A 73 -10.49 -16.43 12.30
C GLU A 73 -9.30 -16.01 11.44
N GLU A 74 -9.02 -16.81 10.40
CA GLU A 74 -8.03 -16.46 9.38
C GLU A 74 -8.58 -15.35 8.47
N ILE A 75 -7.74 -14.37 8.19
CA ILE A 75 -8.05 -13.26 7.31
C ILE A 75 -7.12 -13.34 6.11
N ILE A 76 -7.68 -13.40 4.91
CA ILE A 76 -6.95 -13.27 3.65
C ILE A 76 -7.46 -12.03 2.95
N VAL A 77 -6.57 -11.05 2.74
CA VAL A 77 -6.87 -9.83 1.99
C VAL A 77 -6.09 -9.89 0.69
N PHE A 78 -6.76 -9.52 -0.41
CA PHE A 78 -6.18 -9.42 -1.74
C PHE A 78 -6.54 -8.06 -2.36
N GLU A 79 -5.84 -7.68 -3.42
CA GLU A 79 -5.86 -6.33 -4.02
C GLU A 79 -5.09 -5.30 -3.15
N GLY A 80 -4.20 -4.53 -3.79
CA GLY A 80 -3.21 -3.71 -3.08
C GLY A 80 -3.84 -2.57 -2.26
N THR A 81 -4.88 -1.93 -2.78
CA THR A 81 -5.63 -0.89 -2.06
C THR A 81 -6.40 -1.47 -0.88
N ALA A 82 -7.03 -2.63 -1.02
CA ALA A 82 -7.69 -3.32 0.08
C ALA A 82 -6.70 -3.76 1.17
N CYS A 83 -5.49 -4.19 0.79
CA CYS A 83 -4.42 -4.50 1.76
C CYS A 83 -3.99 -3.25 2.54
N LEU A 84 -3.79 -2.10 1.86
CA LEU A 84 -3.50 -0.82 2.52
C LEU A 84 -4.60 -0.43 3.50
N GLN A 85 -5.87 -0.52 3.06
CA GLN A 85 -7.02 -0.17 3.88
C GLN A 85 -7.12 -1.06 5.13
N TYR A 86 -6.97 -2.37 4.95
CA TYR A 86 -6.99 -3.33 6.05
C TYR A 86 -5.90 -3.04 7.10
N LEU A 87 -4.66 -2.84 6.66
CA LEU A 87 -3.54 -2.53 7.54
C LEU A 87 -3.79 -1.22 8.30
N ALA A 88 -4.30 -0.20 7.62
CA ALA A 88 -4.56 1.08 8.26
C ALA A 88 -5.73 1.00 9.26
N ASP A 89 -6.84 0.35 8.92
CA ASP A 89 -7.96 0.18 9.86
C ASP A 89 -7.56 -0.61 11.11
N ARG A 90 -6.62 -1.56 10.99
CA ARG A 90 -6.15 -2.38 12.10
C ARG A 90 -5.07 -1.71 12.94
N PHE A 91 -4.17 -0.92 12.32
CA PHE A 91 -2.93 -0.46 12.97
C PHE A 91 -2.73 1.07 12.97
N ASP A 92 -3.36 1.85 12.09
CA ASP A 92 -3.31 3.33 12.06
C ASP A 92 -4.26 3.95 13.10
N THR A 93 -4.00 3.66 14.38
CA THR A 93 -4.89 4.01 15.50
C THR A 93 -5.11 5.52 15.70
N GLU A 94 -4.20 6.36 15.19
CA GLU A 94 -4.29 7.82 15.29
C GLU A 94 -4.85 8.51 14.03
N GLY A 95 -5.18 7.74 12.98
CA GLY A 95 -5.66 8.29 11.71
C GLY A 95 -4.60 9.09 10.95
N VAL A 96 -3.32 8.77 11.13
CA VAL A 96 -2.20 9.39 10.42
C VAL A 96 -2.25 9.03 8.94
N TRP A 97 -2.64 7.82 8.57
CA TRP A 97 -2.72 7.40 7.18
C TRP A 97 -4.13 7.49 6.60
N THR A 98 -5.14 7.26 7.42
CA THR A 98 -6.57 7.23 7.03
C THR A 98 -7.27 8.57 7.15
N GLY A 99 -6.72 9.52 7.92
CA GLY A 99 -7.32 10.82 8.19
C GLY A 99 -8.04 10.89 9.55
N LYS A 100 -7.98 12.07 10.17
CA LYS A 100 -8.45 12.31 11.54
C LYS A 100 -9.88 12.82 11.61
N THR A 101 -10.37 13.44 10.53
CA THR A 101 -11.71 14.02 10.44
C THR A 101 -12.50 13.38 9.30
N ALA A 102 -13.83 13.55 9.29
CA ALA A 102 -14.67 13.08 8.19
C ALA A 102 -14.23 13.67 6.83
N PHE A 103 -13.78 14.92 6.82
CA PHE A 103 -13.23 15.57 5.62
C PHE A 103 -11.96 14.87 5.14
N GLU A 104 -11.00 14.64 6.04
CA GLU A 104 -9.75 13.98 5.67
C GLU A 104 -10.00 12.56 5.18
N LYS A 105 -10.77 11.78 5.95
CA LYS A 105 -11.17 10.42 5.58
C LYS A 105 -11.83 10.39 4.20
N GLY A 106 -12.80 11.27 3.96
CA GLY A 106 -13.47 11.36 2.66
C GLY A 106 -12.52 11.61 1.49
N ASN A 107 -11.53 12.50 1.67
CA ASN A 107 -10.50 12.75 0.64
C ASN A 107 -9.59 11.53 0.46
N VAL A 108 -9.09 10.93 1.55
CA VAL A 108 -8.22 9.76 1.49
C VAL A 108 -8.93 8.60 0.80
N TYR A 109 -10.17 8.30 1.18
CA TYR A 109 -10.98 7.25 0.54
C TYR A 109 -11.18 7.51 -0.95
N ALA A 110 -11.58 8.72 -1.32
CA ALA A 110 -11.86 9.06 -2.71
C ALA A 110 -10.63 8.86 -3.60
N TRP A 111 -9.47 9.39 -3.19
CA TRP A 111 -8.24 9.28 -3.97
C TRP A 111 -7.68 7.86 -3.97
N THR A 112 -7.68 7.16 -2.82
CA THR A 112 -7.18 5.78 -2.76
C THR A 112 -8.01 4.85 -3.65
N ALA A 113 -9.34 4.98 -3.66
CA ALA A 113 -10.23 4.20 -4.51
C ALA A 113 -10.12 4.59 -5.99
N TYR A 114 -9.87 5.86 -6.30
CA TYR A 114 -9.71 6.33 -7.68
C TYR A 114 -8.57 5.61 -8.39
N GLN A 115 -7.47 5.31 -7.68
CA GLN A 115 -6.33 4.57 -8.22
C GLN A 115 -6.72 3.19 -8.75
N THR A 116 -7.51 2.45 -7.98
CA THR A 116 -8.00 1.11 -8.36
C THR A 116 -8.90 1.16 -9.59
N ALA A 117 -9.64 2.25 -9.80
CA ALA A 117 -10.59 2.39 -10.89
C ALA A 117 -9.96 2.61 -12.28
N GLY A 118 -8.68 3.00 -12.38
CA GLY A 118 -8.03 3.32 -13.67
C GLY A 118 -6.87 2.42 -14.09
N ILE A 119 -6.49 1.44 -13.27
CA ILE A 119 -5.52 0.42 -13.67
C ILE A 119 -6.14 -0.50 -14.73
N GLY A 120 -5.43 -0.74 -15.82
CA GLY A 120 -5.72 -1.83 -16.77
C GLY A 120 -5.82 -1.42 -18.24
N LEU A 121 -6.02 -0.14 -18.54
CA LEU A 121 -6.03 0.40 -19.92
C LEU A 121 -5.11 1.62 -20.02
N HIS A 122 -4.31 1.69 -21.09
CA HIS A 122 -3.34 2.76 -21.34
C HIS A 122 -4.00 4.15 -21.27
N GLU A 123 -5.10 4.35 -22.01
CA GLU A 123 -5.81 5.62 -22.05
C GLU A 123 -6.33 6.05 -20.66
N ASN A 124 -6.87 5.11 -19.89
CA ASN A 124 -7.35 5.39 -18.53
C ASN A 124 -6.20 5.79 -17.61
N THR A 125 -5.05 5.11 -17.73
CA THR A 125 -3.86 5.43 -16.94
C THR A 125 -3.34 6.83 -17.25
N VAL A 126 -3.20 7.17 -18.54
CA VAL A 126 -2.77 8.51 -18.97
C VAL A 126 -3.76 9.56 -18.46
N LYS A 127 -5.06 9.30 -18.53
CA LYS A 127 -6.07 10.25 -18.03
C LYS A 127 -6.01 10.43 -16.51
N GLN A 128 -5.66 9.40 -15.76
CA GLN A 128 -5.43 9.53 -14.31
C GLN A 128 -4.23 10.41 -14.00
N TRP A 129 -3.15 10.31 -14.79
CA TRP A 129 -2.00 11.20 -14.62
C TRP A 129 -2.35 12.67 -14.91
N ASP A 130 -3.20 12.96 -15.91
CA ASP A 130 -3.69 14.33 -16.12
C ASP A 130 -4.40 14.88 -14.88
N ILE A 131 -5.27 14.08 -14.27
CA ILE A 131 -6.02 14.47 -13.08
C ILE A 131 -5.11 14.62 -11.86
N LEU A 132 -4.10 13.75 -11.74
CA LEU A 132 -3.11 13.80 -10.68
C LEU A 132 -2.22 15.06 -10.81
N GLU A 133 -1.82 15.41 -12.02
CA GLU A 133 -1.07 16.64 -12.32
C GLU A 133 -1.87 17.90 -11.98
N GLU A 134 -3.14 17.96 -12.39
CA GLU A 134 -4.04 19.06 -12.01
C GLU A 134 -4.18 19.18 -10.49
N ARG A 135 -4.28 18.03 -9.81
CA ARG A 135 -4.38 17.98 -8.35
C ARG A 135 -3.11 18.51 -7.69
N LEU A 136 -1.94 17.99 -8.05
CA LEU A 136 -0.65 18.36 -7.46
C LEU A 136 -0.20 19.77 -7.86
N SER A 137 -0.75 20.33 -8.95
CA SER A 137 -0.52 21.72 -9.34
C SER A 137 -1.26 22.75 -8.47
N LEU A 138 -2.14 22.32 -7.56
CA LEU A 138 -2.87 23.24 -6.68
C LEU A 138 -1.92 23.95 -5.69
N PRO A 139 -2.19 25.22 -5.31
CA PRO A 139 -1.33 25.93 -4.38
C PRO A 139 -1.19 25.22 -3.03
N ASN A 140 0.08 25.00 -2.64
CA ASN A 140 0.51 24.31 -1.43
C ASN A 140 0.02 22.84 -1.34
N GLN A 141 -0.23 22.18 -2.47
CA GLN A 141 -0.62 20.77 -2.51
C GLN A 141 0.62 19.88 -2.68
N ASN A 142 1.20 19.42 -1.58
CA ASN A 142 2.40 18.58 -1.62
C ASN A 142 2.07 17.08 -1.70
N TYR A 143 0.82 16.69 -1.42
CA TYR A 143 0.37 15.30 -1.38
C TYR A 143 -1.00 15.16 -2.05
N ILE A 144 -1.44 13.95 -2.33
CA ILE A 144 -2.60 13.70 -3.20
C ILE A 144 -3.91 14.04 -2.49
N ALA A 145 -4.19 13.35 -1.39
CA ALA A 145 -5.46 13.51 -0.67
C ALA A 145 -5.47 14.79 0.19
N LEU A 146 -4.41 14.99 0.97
CA LEU A 146 -4.23 16.13 1.85
C LEU A 146 -3.10 17.02 1.33
N LYS A 147 -3.04 18.26 1.79
CA LYS A 147 -2.06 19.24 1.27
C LYS A 147 -0.67 19.06 1.86
N ASP A 148 -0.62 18.68 3.12
CA ASP A 148 0.49 18.90 4.03
C ASP A 148 1.16 17.62 4.52
N ARG A 149 0.55 16.46 4.28
CA ARG A 149 1.06 15.15 4.73
C ARG A 149 0.65 14.00 3.81
N PRO A 150 1.47 12.95 3.69
CA PRO A 150 1.12 11.76 2.92
C PRO A 150 0.03 10.96 3.63
N THR A 151 -0.67 10.14 2.85
CA THR A 151 -1.79 9.28 3.27
C THR A 151 -1.79 7.97 2.48
N LEU A 152 -2.78 7.11 2.71
CA LEU A 152 -2.96 5.90 1.89
C LEU A 152 -3.08 6.19 0.40
N ALA A 153 -3.60 7.36 0.02
CA ALA A 153 -3.70 7.75 -1.38
C ALA A 153 -2.29 7.85 -2.01
N ASP A 154 -1.37 8.52 -1.34
CA ASP A 154 0.02 8.69 -1.80
C ASP A 154 0.72 7.34 -1.95
N LEU A 155 0.57 6.44 -0.97
CA LEU A 155 1.12 5.08 -1.06
C LEU A 155 0.50 4.29 -2.21
N SER A 156 -0.80 4.44 -2.46
CA SER A 156 -1.47 3.75 -3.55
C SER A 156 -1.00 4.24 -4.93
N TYR A 157 -0.75 5.53 -5.09
CA TYR A 157 -0.25 6.11 -6.35
C TYR A 157 1.25 5.99 -6.52
N PHE A 158 2.04 5.89 -5.45
CA PHE A 158 3.50 5.93 -5.51
C PHE A 158 4.11 5.01 -6.59
N PRO A 159 3.86 3.67 -6.59
CA PRO A 159 4.43 2.80 -7.61
C PRO A 159 3.88 3.06 -9.02
N PHE A 160 2.69 3.67 -9.12
CA PHE A 160 2.05 4.04 -10.38
C PHE A 160 2.58 5.36 -10.95
N ALA A 161 3.13 6.23 -10.11
CA ALA A 161 3.74 7.50 -10.48
C ALA A 161 5.26 7.42 -10.64
N MET A 162 5.86 6.23 -10.53
CA MET A 162 7.31 6.07 -10.71
C MET A 162 7.71 6.24 -12.19
N PRO A 163 8.90 6.83 -12.50
CA PRO A 163 9.33 7.07 -13.88
C PRO A 163 9.34 5.84 -14.79
N TRP A 164 9.60 4.65 -14.23
CA TRP A 164 9.60 3.42 -15.01
C TRP A 164 8.19 3.06 -15.53
N MET A 165 7.11 3.45 -14.84
CA MET A 165 5.74 3.20 -15.26
C MET A 165 5.37 4.04 -16.51
N PHE A 166 5.76 5.31 -16.51
CA PHE A 166 5.62 6.18 -17.69
C PHE A 166 6.34 5.58 -18.90
N LYS A 167 7.59 5.14 -18.70
CA LYS A 167 8.37 4.45 -19.74
C LYS A 167 7.71 3.15 -20.20
N PHE A 168 7.18 2.35 -19.29
CA PHE A 168 6.47 1.11 -19.58
C PHE A 168 5.25 1.35 -20.48
N LEU A 169 4.52 2.44 -20.26
CA LEU A 169 3.39 2.86 -21.09
C LEU A 169 3.80 3.72 -22.30
N GLY A 170 5.10 3.84 -22.59
CA GLY A 170 5.61 4.52 -23.76
C GLY A 170 5.39 6.04 -23.75
N VAL A 171 5.26 6.66 -22.57
CA VAL A 171 5.12 8.11 -22.40
C VAL A 171 6.29 8.69 -21.59
N ASP A 172 6.48 10.00 -21.67
CA ASP A 172 7.51 10.73 -20.93
C ASP A 172 6.86 11.44 -19.74
N ILE A 173 7.38 11.21 -18.52
CA ILE A 173 6.89 11.83 -17.28
C ILE A 173 6.94 13.36 -17.33
N LYS A 174 7.79 13.94 -18.20
CA LYS A 174 7.87 15.39 -18.43
C LYS A 174 6.57 16.05 -18.88
N GLY A 175 5.57 15.26 -19.31
CA GLY A 175 4.21 15.74 -19.56
C GLY A 175 3.45 16.12 -18.28
N TRP A 176 3.91 15.66 -17.11
CA TRP A 176 3.29 15.84 -15.80
C TRP A 176 4.34 16.29 -14.76
N PRO A 177 4.84 17.53 -14.85
CA PRO A 177 5.92 18.03 -14.00
C PRO A 177 5.57 18.10 -12.51
N ALA A 178 4.29 18.25 -12.13
CA ALA A 178 3.90 18.20 -10.72
C ALA A 178 3.97 16.79 -10.13
N ILE A 179 3.94 15.74 -10.96
CA ILE A 179 4.16 14.35 -10.55
C ILE A 179 5.66 14.02 -10.44
N GLU A 180 6.51 14.63 -11.26
CA GLU A 180 7.97 14.37 -11.28
C GLU A 180 8.71 14.92 -10.05
N ASN A 181 8.14 15.92 -9.37
CA ASN A 181 8.79 16.70 -8.30
C ASN A 181 9.01 15.96 -6.98
#